data_AF-A0A950UCE8-F1
#
_entry.id   AF-A0A950UCE8-F1
#
_cell.length_a   1.000
_cell.length_b   1.000
_cell.length_c   1.000
_cell.angle_alpha   90.00
_cell.angle_beta   90.00
_cell.angle_gamma   90.00
#
_symmetry.space_group_name_H-M   'P 1'
#
loop_
_entity.id
_entity.type
_entity.pdbx_description
1 polymer ?
#
loop_
_entity_poly.entity_id
_entity_poly.type
_entity_poly.pdbx_seq_one_letter_code
_entity_poly.pdbx_strand_id
1 'polypeptide(L)'
;MKHLLNLPLGIAALLQARFAYLALMPGPWPGWGDGPSRGAMAFIMLEAALLAWLPLVITGAGAVFTDAFDWTPPVRRGRRRALMLAAVLVVALTIAMCMVVALASSEAVGGSDFKAYRLLVPIAALGGSLGPFALMAWLAWLINAPAPLRHAVWPRRAVFAMLAATVVSGGIIGLDSLRQEIAAESKLAASYRSEENQNEAENAAHFASLTDASPLHSWGAYATNTVYYADRFRRAEDEMKETALRRLAARPTLEADLAKDLVSSDDSYRDSDIAFLLVARVEFTPTAALETPLRSVMTRIGAEMRKASFGDKWPTKQGGGEDEILDSYIKSGFAERLTASVAIARRMAAGPGVDLRDALHELQATASAAYPNTRTAATYQRDVAAADREIAAALIARRKPD
;
A
#
# COMPACT_ATOMS: atom_id res chain seq x y z
N MET A 1 -25.03 -38.86 -21.33
CA MET A 1 -24.55 -37.45 -21.27
C MET A 1 -24.90 -36.77 -19.94
N LYS A 2 -26.14 -36.80 -19.45
CA LYS A 2 -26.56 -36.16 -18.19
C LYS A 2 -25.70 -36.48 -16.96
N HIS A 3 -25.24 -37.73 -16.80
CA HIS A 3 -24.40 -38.14 -15.68
C HIS A 3 -22.97 -37.57 -15.70
N LEU A 4 -22.50 -37.03 -16.85
CA LEU A 4 -21.22 -36.32 -16.92
C LEU A 4 -21.25 -35.02 -16.10
N LEU A 5 -22.44 -34.50 -15.82
CA LEU A 5 -22.64 -33.31 -14.97
C LEU A 5 -22.34 -33.58 -13.48
N ASN A 6 -22.23 -34.85 -13.06
CA ASN A 6 -21.83 -35.19 -11.69
C ASN A 6 -20.37 -34.81 -11.39
N LEU A 7 -19.50 -34.80 -12.40
CA LEU A 7 -18.09 -34.44 -12.23
C LEU A 7 -17.91 -32.95 -11.86
N PRO A 8 -18.41 -31.97 -12.64
CA PRO A 8 -18.35 -30.57 -12.22
C PRO A 8 -19.13 -30.33 -10.93
N LEU A 9 -20.24 -31.05 -10.69
CA LEU A 9 -20.99 -30.94 -9.43
C LEU A 9 -20.17 -31.37 -8.20
N GLY A 10 -19.40 -32.45 -8.31
CA GLY A 10 -18.50 -32.92 -7.25
C GLY A 10 -17.35 -31.95 -7.00
N ILE A 11 -16.78 -31.37 -8.05
CA ILE A 11 -15.75 -30.32 -7.94
C ILE A 11 -16.32 -29.08 -7.23
N ALA A 12 -17.53 -28.64 -7.60
CA ALA A 12 -18.22 -27.54 -6.94
C ALA A 12 -18.43 -27.81 -5.45
N ALA A 13 -18.80 -29.04 -5.07
CA ALA A 13 -19.02 -29.42 -3.67
C ALA A 13 -17.75 -29.37 -2.83
N LEU A 14 -16.62 -29.84 -3.37
CA LEU A 14 -15.33 -29.81 -2.68
C LEU A 14 -14.83 -28.38 -2.46
N LEU A 15 -14.95 -27.53 -3.48
CA LEU A 15 -14.53 -26.13 -3.42
C LEU A 15 -15.46 -25.31 -2.51
N GLN A 16 -16.76 -25.60 -2.52
CA GLN A 16 -17.70 -25.01 -1.60
C GLN A 16 -17.44 -25.44 -0.15
N ALA A 17 -17.05 -26.69 0.09
CA ALA A 17 -16.68 -27.15 1.42
C ALA A 17 -15.44 -26.41 1.92
N ARG A 18 -14.46 -26.14 1.04
CA ARG A 18 -13.32 -25.27 1.35
C ARG A 18 -13.77 -23.85 1.71
N PHE A 19 -14.67 -23.25 0.94
CA PHE A 19 -15.21 -21.92 1.26
C PHE A 19 -15.95 -21.91 2.60
N ALA A 20 -16.87 -22.85 2.83
CA ALA A 20 -17.67 -22.93 4.05
C ALA A 20 -16.79 -23.19 5.29
N TYR A 21 -15.75 -24.02 5.15
CA TYR A 21 -14.75 -24.22 6.20
C TYR A 21 -14.06 -22.90 6.56
N LEU A 22 -13.60 -22.14 5.57
CA LEU A 22 -12.94 -20.84 5.81
C LEU A 22 -13.91 -19.78 6.36
N ALA A 23 -15.16 -19.78 5.91
CA ALA A 23 -16.16 -18.79 6.31
C ALA A 23 -16.72 -19.00 7.74
N LEU A 24 -16.74 -20.26 8.21
CA LEU A 24 -17.31 -20.62 9.51
C LEU A 24 -16.25 -20.88 10.59
N MET A 25 -14.96 -20.77 10.26
CA MET A 25 -13.88 -20.99 11.22
C MET A 25 -13.79 -19.81 12.21
N PRO A 26 -13.88 -20.04 13.53
CA PRO A 26 -13.71 -18.98 14.54
C PRO A 26 -12.24 -18.54 14.63
N GLY A 27 -11.97 -17.25 14.86
CA GLY A 27 -10.59 -16.74 14.96
C GLY A 27 -9.90 -17.01 16.32
N PRO A 28 -8.56 -16.83 16.45
CA PRO A 28 -7.49 -16.87 15.45
C PRO A 28 -6.82 -18.26 15.37
N TRP A 29 -6.15 -18.53 14.25
CA TRP A 29 -5.69 -19.86 13.86
C TRP A 29 -4.55 -20.35 14.78
N PRO A 30 -4.66 -21.53 15.42
CA PRO A 30 -3.61 -22.05 16.27
C PRO A 30 -2.32 -22.27 15.46
N GLY A 31 -1.24 -21.54 15.79
CA GLY A 31 0.09 -21.74 15.22
C GLY A 31 0.56 -20.69 14.19
N TRP A 32 -0.25 -19.68 13.87
CA TRP A 32 0.21 -18.52 13.09
C TRP A 32 0.37 -17.32 14.03
N GLY A 33 1.62 -16.98 14.37
CA GLY A 33 1.95 -15.93 15.34
C GLY A 33 1.39 -14.55 14.96
N ASP A 34 1.24 -14.30 13.66
CA ASP A 34 0.51 -13.17 13.06
C ASP A 34 -0.15 -13.73 11.77
N GLY A 35 -1.46 -14.02 11.77
CA GLY A 35 -2.16 -14.63 10.64
C GLY A 35 -1.94 -13.94 9.26
N PRO A 36 -2.38 -14.54 8.14
CA PRO A 36 -2.36 -13.84 6.85
C PRO A 36 -3.09 -12.51 6.99
N SER A 37 -2.59 -11.46 6.35
CA SER A 37 -3.25 -10.14 6.39
C SER A 37 -4.72 -10.30 6.00
N ARG A 38 -5.61 -9.50 6.59
CA ARG A 38 -7.07 -9.58 6.34
C ARG A 38 -7.41 -9.58 4.84
N GLY A 39 -6.65 -8.80 4.05
CA GLY A 39 -6.76 -8.78 2.59
C GLY A 39 -6.36 -10.10 1.92
N ALA A 40 -5.32 -10.78 2.40
CA ALA A 40 -4.94 -12.09 1.91
C ALA A 40 -6.01 -13.16 2.22
N MET A 41 -6.63 -13.11 3.41
CA MET A 41 -7.74 -14.02 3.74
C MET A 41 -8.97 -13.76 2.88
N ALA A 42 -9.35 -12.50 2.68
CA ALA A 42 -10.43 -12.12 1.77
C ALA A 42 -10.18 -12.65 0.35
N PHE A 43 -8.94 -12.57 -0.13
CA PHE A 43 -8.56 -13.11 -1.44
C PHE A 43 -8.70 -14.64 -1.51
N ILE A 44 -8.20 -15.37 -0.51
CA ILE A 44 -8.28 -16.85 -0.46
C ILE A 44 -9.74 -17.33 -0.39
N MET A 45 -10.58 -16.64 0.38
CA MET A 45 -12.01 -16.96 0.48
C MET A 45 -12.74 -16.63 -0.83
N LEU A 46 -12.43 -15.49 -1.46
CA LEU A 46 -13.01 -15.10 -2.74
C LEU A 46 -12.62 -16.09 -3.86
N GLU A 47 -11.35 -16.52 -3.88
CA GLU A 47 -10.86 -17.53 -4.81
C GLU A 47 -11.62 -18.85 -4.65
N ALA A 48 -11.77 -19.35 -3.41
CA ALA A 48 -12.51 -20.56 -3.13
C ALA A 48 -13.99 -20.45 -3.55
N ALA A 49 -14.63 -19.30 -3.33
CA ALA A 49 -15.99 -19.03 -3.77
C ALA A 49 -16.10 -19.04 -5.29
N LEU A 50 -15.25 -18.29 -6.01
CA LEU A 50 -15.27 -18.20 -7.47
C LEU A 50 -15.01 -19.55 -8.15
N LEU A 51 -14.06 -20.32 -7.61
CA LEU A 51 -13.74 -21.65 -8.11
C LEU A 51 -14.88 -22.66 -7.89
N ALA A 52 -15.64 -22.55 -6.80
CA ALA A 52 -16.85 -23.36 -6.58
C ALA A 52 -18.01 -22.95 -7.51
N TRP A 53 -18.09 -21.65 -7.84
CA TRP A 53 -19.16 -21.05 -8.63
C TRP A 53 -19.18 -21.48 -10.10
N LEU A 54 -18.02 -21.44 -10.75
CA LEU A 54 -17.87 -21.79 -12.16
C LEU A 54 -18.44 -23.19 -12.51
N PRO A 55 -18.02 -24.28 -11.83
CA PRO A 55 -18.54 -25.61 -12.11
C PRO A 55 -20.02 -25.77 -11.74
N LEU A 56 -20.51 -25.03 -10.73
CA LEU A 56 -21.92 -25.04 -10.34
C LEU A 56 -22.83 -24.44 -11.43
N VAL A 57 -22.42 -23.30 -12.01
CA VAL A 57 -23.14 -22.65 -13.12
C VAL A 57 -23.12 -23.52 -14.37
N ILE A 58 -21.95 -24.10 -14.71
CA ILE A 58 -21.81 -25.04 -15.82
C ILE A 58 -22.75 -26.23 -15.63
N THR A 59 -22.83 -26.77 -14.42
CA THR A 59 -23.73 -27.90 -14.09
C THR A 59 -25.20 -27.50 -14.22
N GLY A 60 -25.58 -26.33 -13.71
CA GLY A 60 -26.94 -25.81 -13.82
C GLY A 60 -27.37 -25.60 -15.27
N ALA A 61 -26.51 -24.96 -16.09
CA ALA A 61 -26.75 -24.78 -17.51
C ALA A 61 -26.84 -26.14 -18.24
N GLY A 62 -25.91 -27.06 -17.98
CA GLY A 62 -25.92 -28.41 -18.53
C GLY A 62 -27.19 -29.20 -18.17
N ALA A 63 -27.72 -29.04 -16.96
CA ALA A 63 -28.98 -29.67 -16.54
C ALA A 63 -30.18 -29.17 -17.37
N VAL A 64 -30.18 -27.89 -17.79
CA VAL A 64 -31.22 -27.33 -18.67
C VAL A 64 -31.15 -27.93 -20.07
N PHE A 65 -29.95 -28.14 -20.61
CA PHE A 65 -29.77 -28.68 -21.97
C PHE A 65 -29.89 -30.21 -22.06
N THR A 66 -29.82 -30.92 -20.92
CA THR A 66 -29.98 -32.38 -20.84
C THR A 66 -31.40 -32.81 -20.45
N ASP A 67 -32.38 -31.90 -20.57
CA ASP A 67 -33.80 -32.11 -20.25
C ASP A 67 -34.06 -32.61 -18.81
N ALA A 68 -33.17 -32.29 -17.85
CA ALA A 68 -33.33 -32.67 -16.44
C ALA A 68 -34.59 -32.06 -15.77
N PHE A 69 -35.19 -31.04 -16.40
CA PHE A 69 -36.40 -30.34 -15.97
C PHE A 69 -37.67 -30.83 -16.66
N ASP A 70 -37.72 -32.10 -17.08
CA ASP A 70 -38.82 -32.75 -17.82
C ASP A 70 -40.22 -32.56 -17.22
N TRP A 71 -40.29 -32.28 -15.93
CA TRP A 71 -41.50 -32.06 -15.14
C TRP A 71 -42.18 -30.69 -15.25
N THR A 72 -41.55 -29.70 -15.90
CA THR A 72 -42.17 -28.37 -16.08
C THR A 72 -43.20 -28.42 -17.21
N PRO A 73 -44.29 -27.62 -17.17
CA PRO A 73 -45.38 -27.70 -18.15
C PRO A 73 -44.89 -27.68 -19.60
N PRO A 74 -45.60 -28.34 -20.54
CA PRO A 74 -45.22 -28.41 -21.95
C PRO A 74 -45.41 -27.06 -22.65
N VAL A 75 -44.52 -26.11 -22.37
CA VAL A 75 -44.34 -24.88 -23.13
C VAL A 75 -43.40 -25.18 -24.30
N ARG A 76 -43.47 -24.42 -25.41
CA ARG A 76 -42.50 -24.51 -26.53
C ARG A 76 -41.07 -24.68 -25.97
N ARG A 77 -40.36 -25.74 -26.39
CA ARG A 77 -39.07 -26.19 -25.82
C ARG A 77 -38.07 -25.05 -25.58
N GLY A 78 -38.00 -24.06 -26.49
CA GLY A 78 -37.14 -22.89 -26.35
C GLY A 78 -37.48 -21.98 -25.16
N ARG A 79 -38.77 -21.68 -24.92
CA ARG A 79 -39.21 -20.82 -23.80
C ARG A 79 -38.98 -21.51 -22.45
N ARG A 80 -39.14 -22.84 -22.39
CA ARG A 80 -38.83 -23.64 -21.20
C ARG A 80 -37.34 -23.58 -20.84
N ARG A 81 -36.44 -23.72 -21.82
CA ARG A 81 -34.99 -23.60 -21.58
C ARG A 81 -34.60 -22.19 -21.12
N ALA A 82 -35.14 -21.15 -21.75
CA ALA A 82 -34.88 -19.76 -21.38
C ALA A 82 -35.31 -19.46 -19.93
N LEU A 83 -36.51 -19.89 -19.53
CA LEU A 83 -37.02 -19.71 -18.16
C LEU A 83 -36.16 -20.44 -17.12
N MET A 84 -35.73 -21.68 -17.41
CA MET A 84 -34.90 -22.44 -16.47
C MET A 84 -33.48 -21.89 -16.37
N LEU A 85 -32.89 -21.42 -17.48
CA LEU A 85 -31.61 -20.70 -17.46
C LEU A 85 -31.70 -19.42 -16.64
N ALA A 86 -32.74 -18.62 -16.84
CA ALA A 86 -32.97 -17.41 -16.06
C ALA A 86 -33.13 -17.72 -14.57
N ALA A 87 -33.89 -18.76 -14.21
CA ALA A 87 -34.06 -19.18 -12.82
C ALA A 87 -32.73 -19.66 -12.18
N VAL A 88 -31.92 -20.44 -12.91
CA VAL A 88 -30.59 -20.86 -12.46
C VAL A 88 -29.66 -19.66 -12.25
N LEU A 89 -29.68 -18.68 -13.17
CA LEU A 89 -28.88 -17.46 -13.05
C LEU A 89 -29.31 -16.56 -11.89
N VAL A 90 -30.62 -16.43 -11.65
CA VAL A 90 -31.13 -15.64 -10.52
C VAL A 90 -30.73 -16.28 -9.19
N VAL A 91 -30.97 -17.58 -9.03
CA VAL A 91 -30.52 -18.33 -7.85
C VAL A 91 -29.00 -18.22 -7.70
N ALA A 92 -28.27 -18.26 -8.81
CA ALA A 92 -26.84 -18.14 -8.81
C ALA A 92 -26.36 -16.79 -8.26
N LEU A 93 -26.87 -15.71 -8.83
CA LEU A 93 -26.53 -14.36 -8.44
C LEU A 93 -26.86 -14.10 -6.95
N THR A 94 -27.98 -14.61 -6.44
CA THR A 94 -28.34 -14.34 -5.05
C THR A 94 -27.49 -15.12 -4.05
N ILE A 95 -27.13 -16.36 -4.37
CA ILE A 95 -26.18 -17.11 -3.56
C ILE A 95 -24.80 -16.43 -3.55
N ALA A 96 -24.35 -15.88 -4.70
CA ALA A 96 -23.11 -15.11 -4.77
C ALA A 96 -23.15 -13.86 -3.86
N MET A 97 -24.27 -13.14 -3.81
CA MET A 97 -24.46 -12.03 -2.88
C MET A 97 -24.39 -12.47 -1.41
N CYS A 98 -24.97 -13.62 -1.05
CA CYS A 98 -24.82 -14.19 0.30
C CYS A 98 -23.37 -14.52 0.64
N MET A 99 -22.58 -15.00 -0.33
CA MET A 99 -21.17 -15.31 -0.12
C MET A 99 -20.34 -14.06 0.13
N VAL A 100 -20.64 -12.94 -0.54
CA VAL A 100 -20.00 -11.64 -0.28
C VAL A 100 -20.27 -11.20 1.16
N VAL A 101 -21.52 -11.33 1.64
CA VAL A 101 -21.87 -11.03 3.02
C VAL A 101 -21.16 -11.98 4.00
N ALA A 102 -21.11 -13.29 3.69
CA ALA A 102 -20.39 -14.28 4.50
C ALA A 102 -18.88 -13.99 4.59
N LEU A 103 -18.28 -13.49 3.51
CA LEU A 103 -16.88 -13.10 3.45
C LEU A 103 -16.62 -11.81 4.26
N ALA A 104 -17.47 -10.80 4.10
CA ALA A 104 -17.36 -9.53 4.83
C ALA A 104 -17.65 -9.66 6.34
N SER A 105 -18.46 -10.63 6.73
CA SER A 105 -18.83 -10.89 8.13
C SER A 105 -18.03 -11.97 8.83
N SER A 106 -17.19 -12.71 8.11
CA SER A 106 -16.31 -13.71 8.71
C SER A 106 -15.34 -13.03 9.68
N GLU A 107 -15.19 -13.58 10.89
CA GLU A 107 -14.21 -13.13 11.88
C GLU A 107 -12.77 -13.15 11.35
N ALA A 108 -12.50 -13.94 10.30
CA ALA A 108 -11.21 -14.03 9.64
C ALA A 108 -10.90 -12.80 8.75
N VAL A 109 -11.91 -12.00 8.39
CA VAL A 109 -11.80 -10.85 7.47
C VAL A 109 -12.31 -9.55 8.11
N GLY A 110 -13.41 -9.61 8.86
CA GLY A 110 -14.09 -8.46 9.44
C GLY A 110 -13.71 -8.19 10.90
N GLY A 111 -13.33 -6.95 11.19
CA GLY A 111 -13.30 -6.37 12.55
C GLY A 111 -14.48 -5.44 12.83
N SER A 112 -15.55 -5.52 12.03
CA SER A 112 -16.63 -4.53 11.99
C SER A 112 -17.70 -4.78 13.06
N ASP A 113 -18.04 -3.68 13.75
CA ASP A 113 -19.05 -3.58 14.79
C ASP A 113 -20.46 -3.67 14.15
N PHE A 114 -20.87 -4.85 13.65
CA PHE A 114 -22.20 -5.11 13.05
C PHE A 114 -23.35 -5.14 14.08
N LYS A 115 -23.33 -4.22 15.06
CA LYS A 115 -24.32 -4.17 16.16
C LYS A 115 -25.76 -4.03 15.64
N ALA A 116 -25.96 -3.37 14.51
CA ALA A 116 -27.29 -3.16 13.91
C ALA A 116 -27.92 -4.42 13.29
N TYR A 117 -27.12 -5.46 12.95
CA TYR A 117 -27.58 -6.64 12.20
C TYR A 117 -27.22 -7.98 12.87
N ARG A 118 -27.09 -8.00 14.20
CA ARG A 118 -26.67 -9.17 15.01
C ARG A 118 -27.35 -10.50 14.67
N LEU A 119 -28.61 -10.48 14.23
CA LEU A 119 -29.36 -11.70 13.88
C LEU A 119 -29.30 -12.03 12.38
N LEU A 120 -29.09 -11.04 11.53
CA LEU A 120 -29.23 -11.17 10.07
C LEU A 120 -27.91 -11.57 9.40
N VAL A 121 -26.78 -11.11 9.93
CA VAL A 121 -25.43 -11.49 9.50
C VAL A 121 -25.18 -13.00 9.60
N PRO A 122 -25.43 -13.68 10.73
CA PRO A 122 -25.25 -15.14 10.82
C PRO A 122 -26.21 -15.89 9.89
N ILE A 123 -27.42 -15.37 9.63
CA ILE A 123 -28.37 -15.98 8.68
C ILE A 123 -27.83 -15.86 7.24
N ALA A 124 -27.27 -14.71 6.84
CA ALA A 124 -26.67 -14.53 5.53
C ALA A 124 -25.39 -15.37 5.37
N ALA A 125 -24.56 -15.48 6.41
CA ALA A 125 -23.38 -16.35 6.42
C ALA A 125 -23.75 -17.83 6.27
N LEU A 126 -24.79 -18.29 6.98
CA LEU A 126 -25.36 -19.62 6.81
C LEU A 126 -25.96 -19.81 5.41
N GLY A 127 -26.65 -18.80 4.87
CA GLY A 127 -27.19 -18.82 3.51
C GLY A 127 -26.10 -18.92 2.43
N GLY A 128 -25.01 -18.17 2.57
CA GLY A 128 -23.86 -18.20 1.65
C GLY A 128 -23.05 -19.49 1.75
N SER A 129 -23.03 -20.12 2.93
CA SER A 129 -22.32 -21.37 3.17
C SER A 129 -23.14 -22.61 2.79
N LEU A 130 -24.43 -22.64 3.16
CA LEU A 130 -25.31 -23.81 3.01
C LEU A 130 -26.21 -23.77 1.77
N GLY A 131 -26.59 -22.58 1.29
CA GLY A 131 -27.40 -22.41 0.08
C GLY A 131 -26.82 -23.10 -1.16
N PRO A 132 -25.50 -23.00 -1.43
CA PRO A 132 -24.85 -23.73 -2.51
C PRO A 132 -24.99 -25.26 -2.38
N PHE A 133 -24.88 -25.82 -1.16
CA PHE A 133 -25.08 -27.25 -0.94
C PHE A 133 -26.51 -27.69 -1.21
N ALA A 134 -27.49 -26.86 -0.85
CA ALA A 134 -28.89 -27.10 -1.18
C ALA A 134 -29.12 -27.12 -2.71
N LEU A 135 -28.52 -26.17 -3.43
CA LEU A 135 -28.55 -26.11 -4.89
C LEU A 135 -27.88 -27.35 -5.51
N MET A 136 -26.72 -27.75 -4.98
CA MET A 136 -26.00 -28.93 -5.46
C MET A 136 -26.76 -30.23 -5.21
N ALA A 137 -27.34 -30.41 -4.02
CA ALA A 137 -28.18 -31.57 -3.70
C ALA A 137 -29.41 -31.65 -4.63
N TRP A 138 -29.99 -30.50 -4.95
CA TRP A 138 -31.10 -30.44 -5.91
C TRP A 138 -30.68 -30.77 -7.33
N LEU A 139 -29.56 -30.25 -7.81
CA LEU A 139 -29.02 -30.58 -9.12
C LEU A 139 -28.64 -32.07 -9.19
N ALA A 140 -28.04 -32.63 -8.14
CA ALA A 140 -27.74 -34.06 -8.03
C ALA A 140 -29.01 -34.91 -8.10
N TRP A 141 -30.08 -34.51 -7.40
CA TRP A 141 -31.39 -35.15 -7.46
C TRP A 141 -31.97 -35.09 -8.88
N LEU A 142 -31.96 -33.92 -9.51
CA LEU A 142 -32.45 -33.75 -10.86
C LEU A 142 -31.66 -34.60 -11.86
N ILE A 143 -30.35 -34.73 -11.68
CA ILE A 143 -29.47 -35.52 -12.56
C ILE A 143 -29.72 -37.03 -12.38
N ASN A 144 -29.71 -37.52 -11.13
CA ASN A 144 -29.59 -38.94 -10.82
C ASN A 144 -30.91 -39.63 -10.42
N ALA A 145 -31.94 -38.90 -9.96
CA ALA A 145 -33.16 -39.54 -9.51
C ALA A 145 -33.94 -40.19 -10.68
N PRO A 146 -34.53 -41.39 -10.47
CA PRO A 146 -35.39 -42.03 -11.44
C PRO A 146 -36.66 -41.20 -11.65
N ALA A 147 -37.24 -41.25 -12.85
CA ALA A 147 -38.39 -40.46 -13.27
C ALA A 147 -39.52 -40.34 -12.21
N PRO A 148 -40.02 -41.43 -11.58
CA PRO A 148 -41.10 -41.33 -10.59
C PRO A 148 -40.73 -40.49 -9.36
N LEU A 149 -39.47 -40.57 -8.91
CA LEU A 149 -38.98 -39.79 -7.77
C LEU A 149 -38.69 -38.33 -8.15
N ARG A 150 -38.33 -38.06 -9.41
CA ARG A 150 -38.17 -36.68 -9.89
C ARG A 150 -39.46 -35.89 -9.71
N HIS A 151 -40.63 -36.51 -9.90
CA HIS A 151 -41.96 -35.91 -9.77
C HIS A 151 -42.45 -35.68 -8.33
N ALA A 152 -41.72 -36.18 -7.33
CA ALA A 152 -42.10 -35.97 -5.93
C ALA A 152 -42.12 -34.48 -5.57
N VAL A 153 -43.23 -34.04 -4.97
CA VAL A 153 -43.49 -32.63 -4.62
C VAL A 153 -42.65 -32.17 -3.43
N TRP A 154 -42.39 -33.07 -2.48
CA TRP A 154 -41.75 -32.77 -1.20
C TRP A 154 -40.28 -32.33 -1.32
N PRO A 155 -39.40 -33.06 -2.04
CA PRO A 155 -38.00 -32.66 -2.23
C PRO A 155 -37.87 -31.32 -2.96
N ARG A 156 -38.78 -31.03 -3.90
CA ARG A 156 -38.79 -29.76 -4.63
C ARG A 156 -39.16 -28.59 -3.72
N ARG A 157 -40.22 -28.74 -2.92
CA ARG A 157 -40.67 -27.67 -2.01
C ARG A 157 -39.63 -27.37 -0.93
N ALA A 158 -38.98 -28.39 -0.38
CA ALA A 158 -37.92 -28.20 0.62
C ALA A 158 -36.73 -27.42 0.04
N VAL A 159 -36.26 -27.78 -1.16
CA VAL A 159 -35.18 -27.05 -1.83
C VAL A 159 -35.62 -25.63 -2.20
N PHE A 160 -36.81 -25.45 -2.77
CA PHE A 160 -37.29 -24.11 -3.14
C PHE A 160 -37.47 -23.20 -1.92
N ALA A 161 -37.92 -23.73 -0.78
CA ALA A 161 -38.00 -22.97 0.46
C ALA A 161 -36.61 -22.55 0.96
N MET A 162 -35.62 -23.43 0.88
CA MET A 162 -34.23 -23.14 1.28
C MET A 162 -33.57 -22.12 0.34
N LEU A 163 -33.81 -22.24 -0.97
CA LEU A 163 -33.36 -21.26 -1.97
C LEU A 163 -34.07 -19.93 -1.79
N ALA A 164 -35.38 -19.90 -1.54
CA ALA A 164 -36.13 -18.68 -1.27
C ALA A 164 -35.65 -17.98 0.01
N ALA A 165 -35.37 -18.74 1.08
CA ALA A 165 -34.78 -18.20 2.30
C ALA A 165 -33.39 -17.59 2.03
N THR A 166 -32.57 -18.26 1.20
CA THR A 166 -31.26 -17.75 0.77
C THR A 166 -31.41 -16.49 -0.10
N VAL A 167 -32.44 -16.42 -0.95
CA VAL A 167 -32.69 -15.28 -1.83
C VAL A 167 -33.15 -14.05 -1.05
N VAL A 168 -34.07 -14.24 -0.10
CA VAL A 168 -34.60 -13.16 0.74
C VAL A 168 -33.53 -12.64 1.69
N SER A 169 -32.77 -13.53 2.33
CA SER A 169 -31.66 -13.13 3.20
C SER A 169 -30.55 -12.45 2.41
N GLY A 170 -30.05 -13.05 1.32
CA GLY A 170 -28.97 -12.50 0.51
C GLY A 170 -29.30 -11.21 -0.21
N GLY A 171 -30.50 -11.13 -0.78
CA GLY A 171 -30.95 -9.97 -1.56
C GLY A 171 -31.19 -8.74 -0.70
N ILE A 172 -31.86 -8.88 0.45
CA ILE A 172 -32.17 -7.73 1.32
C ILE A 172 -30.92 -7.28 2.08
N ILE A 173 -30.13 -8.23 2.61
CA ILE A 173 -28.96 -7.92 3.45
C ILE A 173 -27.76 -7.50 2.60
N GLY A 174 -27.50 -8.21 1.49
CA GLY A 174 -26.35 -7.94 0.64
C GLY A 174 -26.39 -6.57 -0.02
N LEU A 175 -27.55 -6.15 -0.53
CA LEU A 175 -27.71 -4.84 -1.16
C LEU A 175 -27.63 -3.67 -0.18
N ASP A 176 -28.19 -3.82 1.03
CA ASP A 176 -28.13 -2.77 2.06
C ASP A 176 -26.72 -2.66 2.67
N SER A 177 -26.07 -3.80 2.96
CA SER A 177 -24.69 -3.84 3.44
C SER A 177 -23.71 -3.23 2.41
N LEU A 178 -23.82 -3.60 1.13
CA LEU A 178 -22.98 -3.03 0.07
C LEU A 178 -23.19 -1.53 -0.06
N ARG A 179 -24.43 -1.03 0.04
CA ARG A 179 -24.71 0.41 0.00
C ARG A 179 -24.08 1.14 1.18
N GLN A 180 -24.15 0.57 2.38
CA GLN A 180 -23.57 1.18 3.58
C GLN A 180 -22.05 1.19 3.55
N GLU A 181 -21.42 0.12 3.05
CA GLU A 181 -19.97 0.03 2.91
C GLU A 181 -19.45 1.01 1.86
N ILE A 182 -20.11 1.12 0.71
CA ILE A 182 -19.81 2.16 -0.30
C ILE A 182 -20.00 3.57 0.29
N ALA A 183 -21.03 3.79 1.10
CA ALA A 183 -21.25 5.08 1.76
C ALA A 183 -20.18 5.39 2.83
N ALA A 184 -19.72 4.38 3.57
CA ALA A 184 -18.66 4.51 4.57
C ALA A 184 -17.30 4.78 3.92
N GLU A 185 -16.93 4.02 2.88
CA GLU A 185 -15.69 4.23 2.13
C GLU A 185 -15.68 5.57 1.40
N SER A 186 -16.80 5.97 0.79
CA SER A 186 -16.88 7.29 0.14
C SER A 186 -16.78 8.43 1.15
N LYS A 187 -17.34 8.29 2.35
CA LYS A 187 -17.19 9.27 3.44
C LYS A 187 -15.73 9.33 3.94
N LEU A 188 -15.07 8.19 4.09
CA LEU A 188 -13.66 8.09 4.50
C LEU A 188 -12.73 8.68 3.42
N ALA A 189 -12.98 8.36 2.15
CA ALA A 189 -12.24 8.94 1.03
C ALA A 189 -12.47 10.45 0.91
N ALA A 190 -13.68 10.92 1.21
CA ALA A 190 -13.98 12.35 1.26
C ALA A 190 -13.30 13.06 2.44
N SER A 191 -13.22 12.42 3.62
CA SER A 191 -12.49 12.99 4.76
C SER A 191 -10.99 13.09 4.46
N TYR A 192 -10.39 12.06 3.88
CA TYR A 192 -8.98 12.13 3.47
C TYR A 192 -8.72 13.22 2.44
N ARG A 193 -9.59 13.36 1.43
CA ARG A 193 -9.47 14.48 0.46
C ARG A 193 -9.66 15.85 1.12
N SER A 194 -10.55 15.97 2.09
CA SER A 194 -10.77 17.23 2.79
C SER A 194 -9.56 17.63 3.63
N GLU A 195 -8.96 16.68 4.34
CA GLU A 195 -7.74 16.90 5.13
C GLU A 195 -6.54 17.22 4.23
N GLU A 196 -6.42 16.50 3.10
CA GLU A 196 -5.40 16.76 2.08
C GLU A 196 -5.52 18.17 1.48
N ASN A 197 -6.73 18.56 1.06
CA ASN A 197 -7.00 19.91 0.54
C ASN A 197 -6.76 21.00 1.60
N GLN A 198 -7.09 20.73 2.86
CA GLN A 198 -6.87 21.68 3.95
C GLN A 198 -5.37 21.87 4.21
N ASN A 199 -4.61 20.78 4.29
CA ASN A 199 -3.16 20.83 4.46
C ASN A 199 -2.48 21.53 3.27
N GLU A 200 -2.96 21.31 2.05
CA GLU A 200 -2.46 22.01 0.85
C GLU A 200 -2.73 23.53 0.93
N ALA A 201 -3.95 23.92 1.31
CA ALA A 201 -4.32 25.32 1.48
C ALA A 201 -3.51 26.00 2.60
N GLU A 202 -3.31 25.32 3.73
CA GLU A 202 -2.51 25.82 4.85
C GLU A 202 -1.03 25.98 4.45
N ASN A 203 -0.47 25.00 3.74
CA ASN A 203 0.91 25.06 3.24
C ASN A 203 1.11 26.20 2.24
N ALA A 204 0.16 26.39 1.31
CA ALA A 204 0.18 27.47 0.34
C ALA A 204 0.02 28.84 1.02
N ALA A 205 -0.87 28.96 2.01
CA ALA A 205 -1.04 30.18 2.78
C ALA A 205 0.21 30.52 3.62
N HIS A 206 0.81 29.52 4.27
CA HIS A 206 2.06 29.70 5.01
C HIS A 206 3.19 30.14 4.08
N PHE A 207 3.36 29.47 2.92
CA PHE A 207 4.35 29.86 1.91
C PHE A 207 4.14 31.31 1.44
N ALA A 208 2.90 31.70 1.13
CA ALA A 208 2.56 33.06 0.72
C ALA A 208 2.81 34.11 1.82
N SER A 209 2.80 33.71 3.09
CA SER A 209 3.08 34.59 4.23
C SER A 209 4.59 34.79 4.49
N LEU A 210 5.46 33.97 3.87
CA LEU A 210 6.89 34.08 4.07
C LEU A 210 7.44 35.36 3.44
N THR A 211 8.37 36.00 4.16
CA THR A 211 9.04 37.21 3.71
C THR A 211 10.55 37.00 3.67
N ASP A 212 11.29 37.93 3.07
CA ASP A 212 12.75 37.89 3.03
C ASP A 212 13.37 38.00 4.44
N ALA A 213 12.61 38.47 5.44
CA ALA A 213 13.00 38.49 6.86
C ALA A 213 12.65 37.22 7.64
N SER A 214 11.86 36.29 7.06
CA SER A 214 11.49 35.04 7.74
C SER A 214 12.73 34.16 7.96
N PRO A 215 12.76 33.35 9.04
CA PRO A 215 13.88 32.45 9.32
C PRO A 215 14.23 31.53 8.15
N LEU A 216 15.51 31.18 8.03
CA LEU A 216 16.03 30.39 6.92
C LEU A 216 15.42 28.97 6.91
N HIS A 217 15.22 28.35 8.07
CA HIS A 217 14.53 27.06 8.16
C HIS A 217 13.08 27.09 7.63
N SER A 218 12.37 28.22 7.73
CA SER A 218 10.97 28.34 7.26
C SER A 218 10.88 28.28 5.74
N TRP A 219 11.82 28.92 5.03
CA TRP A 219 11.97 28.79 3.58
C TRP A 219 12.60 27.45 3.20
N GLY A 220 13.56 27.00 4.01
CA GLY A 220 14.29 25.76 3.79
C GLY A 220 13.42 24.51 3.80
N ALA A 221 12.33 24.49 4.57
CA ALA A 221 11.35 23.41 4.54
C ALA A 221 10.81 23.13 3.12
N TYR A 222 10.50 24.17 2.36
CA TYR A 222 10.01 24.08 0.99
C TYR A 222 11.11 23.79 -0.04
N ALA A 223 12.33 24.28 0.21
CA ALA A 223 13.48 24.09 -0.68
C ALA A 223 14.14 22.70 -0.55
N THR A 224 13.98 22.05 0.60
CA THR A 224 14.62 20.76 0.93
C THR A 224 13.69 19.55 0.79
N ASN A 225 12.41 19.73 0.45
CA ASN A 225 11.37 18.70 0.45
C ASN A 225 11.17 18.03 1.83
N THR A 226 11.51 18.73 2.92
CA THR A 226 11.32 18.21 4.30
C THR A 226 9.90 18.44 4.82
N VAL A 227 9.04 19.10 4.04
CA VAL A 227 7.59 19.01 4.23
C VAL A 227 7.19 17.59 3.82
N TYR A 228 7.08 16.71 4.82
CA TYR A 228 6.49 15.37 4.73
C TYR A 228 5.25 15.42 3.82
N TYR A 229 5.30 14.89 2.59
CA TYR A 229 4.22 14.36 1.73
C TYR A 229 4.70 14.31 0.27
N ALA A 230 5.83 13.64 0.02
CA ALA A 230 6.66 13.80 -1.18
C ALA A 230 6.22 13.08 -2.49
N ASP A 231 5.03 12.50 -2.59
CA ASP A 231 4.74 11.63 -3.76
C ASP A 231 3.52 12.00 -4.63
N ARG A 232 2.70 13.00 -4.27
CA ARG A 232 1.42 13.22 -5.00
C ARG A 232 1.18 14.60 -5.62
N PHE A 233 2.01 15.63 -5.37
CA PHE A 233 1.72 17.02 -5.77
C PHE A 233 2.84 17.73 -6.54
N ARG A 234 3.43 17.01 -7.50
CA ARG A 234 4.69 17.37 -8.16
C ARG A 234 4.77 18.78 -8.77
N ARG A 235 3.68 19.33 -9.35
CA ARG A 235 3.77 20.61 -10.10
C ARG A 235 3.74 21.89 -9.24
N ALA A 236 2.84 21.99 -8.27
CA ALA A 236 2.77 23.15 -7.38
C ALA A 236 3.98 23.19 -6.42
N GLU A 237 4.48 22.01 -6.05
CA GLU A 237 5.70 21.84 -5.26
C GLU A 237 6.94 22.37 -6.00
N ASP A 238 7.09 22.07 -7.29
CA ASP A 238 8.23 22.53 -8.10
C ASP A 238 8.29 24.07 -8.17
N GLU A 239 7.16 24.75 -8.35
CA GLU A 239 7.09 26.22 -8.40
C GLU A 239 7.42 26.87 -7.05
N MET A 240 6.89 26.32 -5.94
CA MET A 240 7.19 26.80 -4.59
C MET A 240 8.67 26.58 -4.25
N LYS A 241 9.21 25.42 -4.61
CA LYS A 241 10.62 25.06 -4.40
C LYS A 241 11.55 25.99 -5.19
N GLU A 242 11.28 26.21 -6.46
CA GLU A 242 12.08 27.11 -7.29
C GLU A 242 12.03 28.54 -6.75
N THR A 243 10.84 29.01 -6.36
CA THR A 243 10.65 30.32 -5.76
C THR A 243 11.41 30.44 -4.43
N ALA A 244 11.34 29.43 -3.56
CA ALA A 244 12.08 29.41 -2.30
C ALA A 244 13.59 29.47 -2.52
N LEU A 245 14.12 28.65 -3.43
CA LEU A 245 15.55 28.65 -3.78
C LEU A 245 16.01 30.00 -4.33
N ARG A 246 15.22 30.60 -5.22
CA ARG A 246 15.52 31.93 -5.80
C ARG A 246 15.50 33.02 -4.74
N ARG A 247 14.51 33.01 -3.84
CA ARG A 247 14.40 33.97 -2.73
C ARG A 247 15.55 33.84 -1.75
N LEU A 248 15.91 32.61 -1.39
CA LEU A 248 17.06 32.33 -0.52
C LEU A 248 18.38 32.79 -1.15
N ALA A 249 18.60 32.50 -2.43
CA ALA A 249 19.80 32.92 -3.16
C ALA A 249 19.96 34.45 -3.21
N ALA A 250 18.85 35.19 -3.24
CA ALA A 250 18.86 36.65 -3.26
C ALA A 250 19.11 37.32 -1.89
N ARG A 251 19.19 36.55 -0.80
CA ARG A 251 19.37 37.11 0.55
C ARG A 251 20.81 37.60 0.77
N PRO A 252 21.02 38.87 1.14
CA PRO A 252 22.36 39.39 1.40
C PRO A 252 23.00 38.78 2.65
N THR A 253 22.20 38.28 3.60
CA THR A 253 22.65 37.65 4.85
C THR A 253 22.76 36.13 4.76
N LEU A 254 22.52 35.53 3.58
CA LEU A 254 22.37 34.08 3.41
C LEU A 254 23.49 33.28 4.08
N GLU A 255 24.75 33.63 3.82
CA GLU A 255 25.90 32.88 4.35
C GLU A 255 26.00 32.99 5.88
N ALA A 256 25.72 34.17 6.44
CA ALA A 256 25.74 34.37 7.90
C ALA A 256 24.59 33.60 8.57
N ASP A 257 23.40 33.59 7.95
CA ASP A 257 22.23 32.87 8.43
C ASP A 257 22.48 31.34 8.38
N LEU A 258 23.05 30.85 7.27
CA LEU A 258 23.46 29.44 7.14
C LEU A 258 24.50 29.05 8.19
N ALA A 259 25.54 29.87 8.40
CA ALA A 259 26.56 29.61 9.40
C ALA A 259 25.96 29.49 10.82
N LYS A 260 24.98 30.35 11.14
CA LYS A 260 24.27 30.32 12.42
C LYS A 260 23.42 29.06 12.58
N ASP A 261 22.60 28.72 11.59
CA ASP A 261 21.68 27.59 11.66
C ASP A 261 22.43 26.24 11.62
N LEU A 262 23.56 26.16 10.91
CA LEU A 262 24.42 24.96 10.90
C LEU A 262 24.93 24.58 12.30
N VAL A 263 25.16 25.57 13.18
CA VAL A 263 25.69 25.37 14.55
C VAL A 263 24.56 25.26 15.60
N SER A 264 23.29 25.27 15.20
CA SER A 264 22.17 25.14 16.15
C SER A 264 22.27 23.84 16.96
N SER A 265 22.04 23.92 18.27
CA SER A 265 22.22 22.82 19.24
C SER A 265 21.14 21.72 19.15
N ASP A 266 21.32 20.65 19.94
CA ASP A 266 20.61 19.36 19.86
C ASP A 266 19.07 19.38 19.84
N ASP A 267 18.40 20.42 20.34
CA ASP A 267 16.93 20.53 20.28
C ASP A 267 16.40 20.97 18.90
N SER A 268 17.25 21.49 18.01
CA SER A 268 16.90 21.95 16.66
C SER A 268 17.73 21.29 15.55
N TYR A 269 18.00 19.97 15.66
CA TYR A 269 18.67 19.21 14.59
C TYR A 269 18.04 19.43 13.20
N ARG A 270 16.73 19.63 13.16
CA ARG A 270 15.98 19.96 11.94
C ARG A 270 16.52 21.21 11.23
N ASP A 271 16.84 22.27 11.96
CA ASP A 271 17.27 23.54 11.37
C ASP A 271 18.69 23.42 10.81
N SER A 272 19.58 22.75 11.55
CA SER A 272 20.95 22.46 11.11
C SER A 272 20.96 21.55 9.86
N ASP A 273 20.10 20.54 9.80
CA ASP A 273 19.99 19.67 8.63
C ASP A 273 19.39 20.40 7.42
N ILE A 274 18.37 21.24 7.63
CA ILE A 274 17.82 22.10 6.57
C ILE A 274 18.91 23.05 6.05
N ALA A 275 19.65 23.72 6.93
CA ALA A 275 20.74 24.62 6.54
C ALA A 275 21.81 23.88 5.75
N PHE A 276 22.21 22.68 6.18
CA PHE A 276 23.16 21.83 5.47
C PHE A 276 22.70 21.50 4.05
N LEU A 277 21.45 21.05 3.89
CA LEU A 277 20.87 20.76 2.57
C LEU A 277 20.74 22.02 1.71
N LEU A 278 20.46 23.18 2.30
CA LEU A 278 20.41 24.46 1.60
C LEU A 278 21.79 24.88 1.07
N VAL A 279 22.89 24.62 1.79
CA VAL A 279 24.25 24.88 1.26
C VAL A 279 24.49 24.13 -0.05
N ALA A 280 23.96 22.91 -0.18
CA ALA A 280 24.07 22.10 -1.39
C ALA A 280 23.13 22.56 -2.53
N ARG A 281 21.96 23.13 -2.20
CA ARG A 281 20.88 23.40 -3.17
C ARG A 281 20.78 24.85 -3.63
N VAL A 282 21.05 25.82 -2.76
CA VAL A 282 20.92 27.25 -3.09
C VAL A 282 22.10 27.68 -3.95
N GLU A 283 21.83 28.50 -4.97
CA GLU A 283 22.86 29.07 -5.84
C GLU A 283 23.50 30.28 -5.16
N PHE A 284 24.67 30.09 -4.56
CA PHE A 284 25.52 31.15 -4.01
C PHE A 284 26.98 30.69 -3.95
N THR A 285 27.89 31.64 -3.73
CA THR A 285 29.34 31.39 -3.67
C THR A 285 29.82 31.33 -2.21
N PRO A 286 30.02 30.15 -1.62
CA PRO A 286 30.39 30.04 -0.21
C PRO A 286 31.87 30.42 0.01
N THR A 287 32.13 31.02 1.16
CA THR A 287 33.47 31.43 1.62
C THR A 287 33.98 30.51 2.72
N ALA A 288 35.20 30.78 3.22
CA ALA A 288 35.78 30.04 4.33
C ALA A 288 34.96 30.13 5.64
N ALA A 289 34.03 31.10 5.76
CA ALA A 289 33.17 31.24 6.94
C ALA A 289 32.33 29.98 7.24
N LEU A 290 31.94 29.23 6.21
CA LEU A 290 31.15 28.00 6.36
C LEU A 290 31.99 26.76 6.70
N GLU A 291 33.32 26.82 6.65
CA GLU A 291 34.19 25.65 6.85
C GLU A 291 33.90 24.92 8.17
N THR A 292 34.05 25.64 9.29
CA THR A 292 33.93 25.02 10.62
C THR A 292 32.52 24.49 10.88
N PRO A 293 31.44 25.24 10.60
CA PRO A 293 30.08 24.72 10.71
C PRO A 293 29.82 23.47 9.84
N LEU A 294 30.27 23.47 8.58
CA LEU A 294 30.07 22.34 7.67
C LEU A 294 30.81 21.08 8.13
N ARG A 295 32.07 21.22 8.54
CA ARG A 295 32.85 20.11 9.11
C ARG A 295 32.15 19.53 10.34
N SER A 296 31.66 20.38 11.24
CA SER A 296 30.90 19.96 12.42
C SER A 296 29.67 19.12 12.05
N VAL A 297 28.88 19.56 11.07
CA VAL A 297 27.71 18.79 10.60
C VAL A 297 28.12 17.47 9.95
N MET A 298 29.17 17.45 9.12
CA MET A 298 29.66 16.20 8.51
C MET A 298 30.15 15.19 9.56
N THR A 299 30.88 15.66 10.58
CA THR A 299 31.28 14.83 11.73
C THR A 299 30.07 14.33 12.51
N ARG A 300 29.05 15.16 12.72
CA ARG A 300 27.79 14.76 13.37
C ARG A 300 27.06 13.69 12.56
N ILE A 301 26.92 13.86 11.23
CA ILE A 301 26.33 12.85 10.35
C ILE A 301 27.08 11.53 10.50
N GLY A 302 28.42 11.55 10.50
CA GLY A 302 29.22 10.35 10.77
C GLY A 302 28.96 9.73 12.14
N ALA A 303 28.80 10.53 13.19
CA ALA A 303 28.45 10.04 14.53
C ALA A 303 27.03 9.43 14.58
N GLU A 304 26.06 10.04 13.91
CA GLU A 304 24.70 9.53 13.77
C GLU A 304 24.68 8.20 13.00
N MET A 305 25.42 8.10 11.90
CA MET A 305 25.59 6.84 11.16
C MET A 305 26.22 5.76 12.03
N ARG A 306 27.23 6.09 12.85
CA ARG A 306 27.81 5.13 13.80
C ARG A 306 26.80 4.67 14.85
N LYS A 307 26.00 5.60 15.39
CA LYS A 307 24.95 5.30 16.39
C LYS A 307 23.78 4.50 15.80
N ALA A 308 23.40 4.82 14.56
CA ALA A 308 22.37 4.12 13.79
C ALA A 308 22.90 2.84 13.14
N SER A 309 24.21 2.59 13.18
CA SER A 309 24.78 1.31 12.76
C SER A 309 24.32 0.28 13.77
N PHE A 310 23.45 -0.63 13.32
CA PHE A 310 22.94 -1.71 14.16
C PHE A 310 24.03 -2.75 14.47
N GLY A 311 25.22 -2.65 13.87
CA GLY A 311 26.30 -3.62 14.01
C GLY A 311 25.78 -5.06 13.83
N ASP A 312 26.24 -5.96 14.70
CA ASP A 312 25.80 -7.37 14.78
C ASP A 312 24.37 -7.57 15.33
N LYS A 313 23.61 -6.48 15.62
CA LYS A 313 22.28 -6.55 16.25
C LYS A 313 21.12 -6.52 15.26
N TRP A 314 21.38 -6.35 13.97
CA TRP A 314 20.34 -6.65 12.98
C TRP A 314 20.18 -8.17 12.94
N PRO A 315 18.96 -8.72 13.15
CA PRO A 315 18.79 -10.16 13.18
C PRO A 315 19.12 -10.70 11.79
N THR A 316 20.33 -11.23 11.61
CA THR A 316 20.74 -11.97 10.42
C THR A 316 19.90 -13.23 10.35
N LYS A 317 18.69 -13.16 9.79
CA LYS A 317 17.86 -14.34 9.55
C LYS A 317 17.87 -14.62 8.05
N GLN A 318 18.73 -15.58 7.70
CA GLN A 318 18.70 -16.40 6.46
C GLN A 318 17.46 -16.20 5.58
N GLY A 319 17.50 -15.20 4.70
CA GLY A 319 16.43 -14.91 3.74
C GLY A 319 16.74 -13.63 2.97
N GLY A 320 17.17 -13.76 1.71
CA GLY A 320 17.56 -12.64 0.86
C GLY A 320 16.45 -11.57 0.77
N GLY A 321 16.72 -10.39 1.30
CA GLY A 321 15.79 -9.26 1.41
C GLY A 321 16.19 -8.26 2.50
N GLU A 322 17.02 -8.67 3.46
CA GLU A 322 17.48 -7.82 4.58
C GLU A 322 18.36 -6.64 4.12
N ASP A 323 19.22 -6.85 3.10
CA ASP A 323 20.05 -5.78 2.54
C ASP A 323 19.19 -4.68 1.86
N GLU A 324 18.03 -5.03 1.28
CA GLU A 324 17.12 -4.05 0.66
C GLU A 324 16.35 -3.25 1.71
N ILE A 325 15.96 -3.87 2.83
CA ILE A 325 15.29 -3.18 3.94
C ILE A 325 16.28 -2.23 4.63
N LEU A 326 17.52 -2.69 4.87
CA LEU A 326 18.58 -1.86 5.42
C LEU A 326 18.97 -0.72 4.47
N ASP A 327 19.10 -1.00 3.17
CA ASP A 327 19.37 0.04 2.16
C ASP A 327 18.20 1.02 2.06
N SER A 328 16.94 0.57 2.17
CA SER A 328 15.75 1.45 2.22
C SER A 328 15.77 2.36 3.45
N TYR A 329 16.11 1.82 4.62
CA TYR A 329 16.24 2.61 5.86
C TYR A 329 17.36 3.65 5.75
N ILE A 330 18.55 3.24 5.31
CA ILE A 330 19.70 4.15 5.12
C ILE A 330 19.40 5.19 4.03
N LYS A 331 18.73 4.78 2.95
CA LYS A 331 18.29 5.69 1.89
C LYS A 331 17.30 6.73 2.41
N SER A 332 16.40 6.33 3.31
CA SER A 332 15.44 7.25 3.93
C SER A 332 16.08 8.22 4.95
N GLY A 333 17.17 7.82 5.60
CA GLY A 333 17.80 8.61 6.68
C GLY A 333 19.04 9.44 6.28
N PHE A 334 19.90 8.92 5.40
CA PHE A 334 21.25 9.47 5.18
C PHE A 334 21.60 9.77 3.72
N ALA A 335 20.97 9.12 2.73
CA ALA A 335 21.39 9.27 1.33
C ALA A 335 21.37 10.72 0.83
N GLU A 336 20.38 11.50 1.26
CA GLU A 336 20.31 12.91 0.90
C GLU A 336 21.46 13.73 1.49
N ARG A 337 21.80 13.50 2.77
CA ARG A 337 22.90 14.18 3.47
C ARG A 337 24.26 13.79 2.90
N LEU A 338 24.45 12.53 2.55
CA LEU A 338 25.66 12.05 1.89
C LEU A 338 25.83 12.72 0.51
N THR A 339 24.77 12.75 -0.30
CA THR A 339 24.78 13.44 -1.60
C THR A 339 25.06 14.93 -1.44
N ALA A 340 24.43 15.59 -0.46
CA ALA A 340 24.66 16.99 -0.14
C ALA A 340 26.11 17.25 0.28
N SER A 341 26.72 16.38 1.08
CA SER A 341 28.12 16.49 1.51
C SER A 341 29.09 16.61 0.33
N VAL A 342 28.90 15.75 -0.69
CA VAL A 342 29.71 15.76 -1.91
C VAL A 342 29.50 17.05 -2.72
N ALA A 343 28.25 17.48 -2.87
CA ALA A 343 27.92 18.72 -3.58
C ALA A 343 28.52 19.96 -2.88
N ILE A 344 28.45 20.01 -1.55
CA ILE A 344 29.02 21.09 -0.73
C ILE A 344 30.54 21.14 -0.91
N ALA A 345 31.23 20.02 -0.80
CA ALA A 345 32.69 19.98 -0.92
C ALA A 345 33.17 20.47 -2.31
N ARG A 346 32.47 20.05 -3.38
CA ARG A 346 32.71 20.57 -4.74
C ARG A 346 32.54 22.09 -4.81
N ARG A 347 31.46 22.61 -4.23
CA ARG A 347 31.14 24.04 -4.25
C ARG A 347 32.13 24.87 -3.42
N MET A 348 32.53 24.40 -2.26
CA MET A 348 33.56 25.02 -1.42
C MET A 348 34.91 25.11 -2.14
N ALA A 349 35.27 24.07 -2.89
CA ALA A 349 36.50 24.04 -3.69
C ALA A 349 36.47 24.93 -4.94
N ALA A 350 35.30 25.05 -5.59
CA ALA A 350 35.11 25.88 -6.78
C ALA A 350 35.11 27.39 -6.47
N GLY A 351 34.75 27.77 -5.24
CA GLY A 351 34.66 29.17 -4.80
C GLY A 351 35.87 29.66 -3.98
N PRO A 352 35.71 30.78 -3.25
CA PRO A 352 36.70 31.28 -2.30
C PRO A 352 36.78 30.44 -1.00
N GLY A 353 35.96 29.40 -0.87
CA GLY A 353 35.95 28.44 0.23
C GLY A 353 37.21 27.60 0.36
N VAL A 354 37.10 26.47 1.05
CA VAL A 354 38.23 25.63 1.46
C VAL A 354 38.13 24.21 0.91
N ASP A 355 39.23 23.48 0.99
CA ASP A 355 39.25 22.05 0.70
C ASP A 355 38.59 21.26 1.84
N LEU A 356 37.52 20.52 1.53
CA LEU A 356 36.79 19.66 2.47
C LEU A 356 37.00 18.16 2.18
N ARG A 357 37.98 17.78 1.35
CA ARG A 357 38.20 16.37 0.96
C ARG A 357 38.50 15.47 2.15
N ASP A 358 39.24 15.97 3.15
CA ASP A 358 39.51 15.23 4.38
C ASP A 358 38.22 14.87 5.13
N ALA A 359 37.28 15.81 5.28
CA ALA A 359 35.97 15.56 5.89
C ALA A 359 35.12 14.58 5.04
N LEU A 360 35.18 14.68 3.71
CA LEU A 360 34.51 13.72 2.82
C LEU A 360 35.07 12.30 3.00
N HIS A 361 36.39 12.15 3.06
CA HIS A 361 37.03 10.85 3.25
C HIS A 361 36.73 10.25 4.63
N GLU A 362 36.66 11.06 5.68
CA GLU A 362 36.25 10.59 7.00
C GLU A 362 34.80 10.08 6.99
N LEU A 363 33.89 10.83 6.36
CA LEU A 363 32.50 10.44 6.23
C LEU A 363 32.34 9.18 5.35
N GLN A 364 33.13 9.07 4.28
CA GLN A 364 33.20 7.88 3.42
C GLN A 364 33.66 6.65 4.21
N ALA A 365 34.76 6.77 4.96
CA ALA A 365 35.28 5.70 5.80
C ALA A 365 34.23 5.27 6.84
N THR A 366 33.53 6.24 7.43
CA THR A 366 32.44 5.99 8.37
C THR A 366 31.27 5.24 7.72
N ALA A 367 30.84 5.66 6.52
CA ALA A 367 29.78 5.01 5.77
C ALA A 367 30.12 3.56 5.40
N SER A 368 31.34 3.33 4.91
CA SER A 368 31.84 1.99 4.56
C SER A 368 31.99 1.09 5.79
N ALA A 369 32.41 1.63 6.93
CA ALA A 369 32.54 0.87 8.16
C ALA A 369 31.17 0.53 8.80
N ALA A 370 30.24 1.48 8.78
CA ALA A 370 28.91 1.31 9.36
C ALA A 370 28.02 0.38 8.51
N TYR A 371 28.17 0.42 7.17
CA TYR A 371 27.24 -0.22 6.23
C TYR A 371 27.94 -0.88 5.02
N PRO A 372 28.88 -1.83 5.24
CA PRO A 372 29.81 -2.31 4.22
C PRO A 372 29.14 -2.99 2.99
N ASN A 373 27.97 -3.61 3.17
CA ASN A 373 27.30 -4.38 2.12
C ASN A 373 26.17 -3.61 1.40
N THR A 374 26.01 -2.32 1.69
CA THR A 374 24.86 -1.55 1.19
C THR A 374 25.16 -0.85 -0.14
N ARG A 375 24.15 -0.74 -1.00
CA ARG A 375 24.29 -0.02 -2.28
C ARG A 375 24.54 1.46 -2.06
N THR A 376 23.96 2.03 -1.00
CA THR A 376 24.17 3.43 -0.62
C THR A 376 25.64 3.72 -0.29
N ALA A 377 26.30 2.89 0.54
CA ALA A 377 27.72 3.08 0.86
C ALA A 377 28.62 2.93 -0.38
N ALA A 378 28.36 1.91 -1.22
CA ALA A 378 29.10 1.70 -2.46
C ALA A 378 28.90 2.83 -3.49
N THR A 379 27.72 3.45 -3.52
CA THR A 379 27.44 4.62 -4.37
C THR A 379 28.17 5.85 -3.86
N TYR A 380 28.09 6.11 -2.55
CA TYR A 380 28.77 7.24 -1.94
C TYR A 380 30.29 7.18 -2.13
N GLN A 381 30.91 6.00 -1.99
CA GLN A 381 32.33 5.80 -2.28
C GLN A 381 32.71 6.19 -3.72
N ARG A 382 31.86 5.85 -4.71
CA ARG A 382 32.07 6.22 -6.11
C ARG A 382 31.91 7.72 -6.32
N ASP A 383 30.94 8.33 -5.66
CA ASP A 383 30.68 9.77 -5.74
C ASP A 383 31.82 10.60 -5.13
N VAL A 384 32.38 10.17 -3.99
CA VAL A 384 33.56 10.80 -3.38
C VAL A 384 34.78 10.68 -4.30
N ALA A 385 35.05 9.50 -4.86
CA ALA A 385 36.16 9.30 -5.79
C ALA A 385 36.02 10.12 -7.10
N ALA A 386 34.78 10.37 -7.55
CA ALA A 386 34.51 11.28 -8.67
C ALA A 386 34.77 12.73 -8.26
N ALA A 387 34.25 13.15 -7.10
CA ALA A 387 34.39 14.50 -6.59
C ALA A 387 35.85 14.88 -6.29
N ASP A 388 36.69 13.96 -5.82
CA ASP A 388 38.11 14.22 -5.54
C ASP A 388 38.86 14.81 -6.73
N ARG A 389 38.61 14.25 -7.92
CA ARG A 389 39.26 14.70 -9.16
C ARG A 389 38.81 16.10 -9.53
N GLU A 390 37.52 16.38 -9.37
CA GLU A 390 36.92 17.70 -9.66
C GLU A 390 37.39 18.76 -8.66
N ILE A 391 37.41 18.43 -7.37
CA ILE A 391 37.88 19.31 -6.29
C ILE A 391 39.37 19.61 -6.48
N ALA A 392 40.21 18.61 -6.74
CA ALA A 392 41.63 18.81 -6.98
C ALA A 392 41.87 19.74 -8.19
N ALA A 393 41.13 19.54 -9.28
CA ALA A 393 41.23 20.39 -10.46
C ALA A 393 40.81 21.85 -10.17
N ALA A 394 39.71 22.06 -9.45
CA ALA A 394 39.24 23.39 -9.04
C ALA A 394 40.26 24.13 -8.16
N LEU A 395 40.82 23.43 -7.17
CA LEU A 395 41.84 23.99 -6.27
C LEU A 395 43.13 24.36 -7.01
N ILE A 396 43.54 23.55 -8.00
CA ILE A 396 44.70 23.86 -8.87
C ILE A 396 44.40 25.08 -9.74
N ALA A 397 43.22 25.15 -10.36
CA ALA A 397 42.82 26.27 -11.19
C ALA A 397 42.87 27.60 -10.41
N ARG A 398 42.40 27.61 -9.17
CA ARG A 398 42.44 28.78 -8.28
C ARG A 398 43.86 29.26 -7.94
N ARG A 399 44.86 28.38 -7.95
CA ARG A 399 46.26 28.72 -7.64
C ARG A 399 47.01 29.33 -8.81
N LYS A 400 46.50 29.23 -10.03
CA LYS A 400 47.11 29.89 -11.19
C LYS A 400 46.64 31.35 -11.21
N PRO A 401 47.53 32.33 -11.03
CA PRO A 401 47.16 33.71 -11.32
C PRO A 401 46.95 33.85 -12.85
N ASP A 402 45.95 34.63 -13.24
CA ASP A 402 45.76 35.09 -14.62
C ASP A 402 46.98 35.87 -15.13
#